data_AF-A0A7C4EJL6-F1
#
_entry.id   AF-A0A7C4EJL6-F1
#
_cell.length_a   1.000
_cell.length_b   1.000
_cell.length_c   1.000
_cell.angle_alpha   90.00
_cell.angle_beta   90.00
_cell.angle_gamma   90.00
#
_symmetry.space_group_name_H-M   'P 1'
#
loop_
_entity.id
_entity.type
_entity.pdbx_description
1 polymer ?
#
loop_
_entity_poly.entity_id
_entity_poly.type
_entity_poly.pdbx_seq_one_letter_code
_entity_poly.pdbx_strand_id
1 'polypeptide(L)'
;MYKKVLAEIDETITSEASARYVLKFAKLNNASIYLCFIHKKEAKFEKASAILKKLFLEAEKNNLKAECIIKKGERLKELKDIILK
;
A
#
# COMPACT_ATOMS: atom_id res chain seq x y z
N MET A 1 14.42 9.98 -10.89
CA MET A 1 13.68 8.71 -10.72
C MET A 1 13.13 8.61 -9.31
N TYR A 2 11.92 8.07 -9.16
CA TYR A 2 11.23 7.94 -7.88
C TYR A 2 11.94 6.90 -7.00
N LYS A 3 12.25 7.24 -5.75
CA LYS A 3 12.95 6.35 -4.79
C LYS A 3 12.00 5.58 -3.86
N LYS A 4 10.82 6.16 -3.61
CA LYS A 4 9.77 5.63 -2.75
C LYS A 4 8.44 5.81 -3.47
N VAL A 5 7.56 4.81 -3.37
CA VAL A 5 6.23 4.84 -3.97
C VAL A 5 5.22 4.38 -2.92
N LEU A 6 4.11 5.09 -2.79
CA LEU A 6 3.03 4.79 -1.86
C LEU A 6 1.80 4.32 -2.66
N ALA A 7 1.20 3.20 -2.26
CA ALA A 7 -0.10 2.75 -2.72
C ALA A 7 -1.07 2.70 -1.55
N GLU A 8 -2.13 3.48 -1.63
CA GLU A 8 -3.25 3.36 -0.70
C GLU A 8 -4.19 2.24 -1.15
N ILE A 9 -4.44 1.30 -0.26
CA ILE A 9 -5.23 0.10 -0.45
C ILE A 9 -6.54 0.24 0.30
N ASP A 10 -7.65 -0.15 -0.31
CA ASP A 10 -8.94 -0.33 0.34
C ASP A 10 -9.48 -1.75 0.11
N GLU A 11 -10.74 -2.03 0.48
CA GLU A 11 -11.35 -3.35 0.34
C GLU A 11 -11.84 -3.70 -1.08
N THR A 12 -11.62 -2.82 -2.06
CA THR A 12 -12.11 -2.95 -3.42
C THR A 12 -11.11 -3.67 -4.33
N ILE A 13 -11.64 -4.38 -5.34
CA ILE A 13 -10.83 -5.09 -6.33
C ILE A 13 -10.06 -4.09 -7.21
N THR A 14 -10.63 -2.91 -7.44
CA THR A 14 -10.01 -1.81 -8.19
C THR A 14 -8.75 -1.29 -7.51
N SER A 15 -8.77 -1.22 -6.17
CA SER A 15 -7.59 -0.83 -5.40
C SER A 15 -6.49 -1.89 -5.48
N GLU A 16 -6.85 -3.18 -5.38
CA GLU A 16 -5.89 -4.28 -5.56
C GLU A 16 -5.24 -4.25 -6.97
N ALA A 17 -6.05 -4.08 -8.02
CA ALA A 17 -5.55 -4.02 -9.38
C ALA A 17 -4.57 -2.86 -9.58
N SER A 18 -4.90 -1.69 -9.04
CA SER A 18 -4.04 -0.50 -9.09
C SER A 18 -2.70 -0.73 -8.38
N ALA A 19 -2.73 -1.37 -7.20
CA ALA A 19 -1.53 -1.67 -6.43
C ALA A 19 -0.57 -2.62 -7.16
N ARG A 20 -1.08 -3.56 -7.95
CA ARG A 20 -0.26 -4.44 -8.81
C ARG A 20 0.48 -3.65 -9.89
N TYR A 21 -0.12 -2.60 -10.44
CA TYR A 21 0.60 -1.69 -11.35
C TYR A 21 1.66 -0.88 -10.61
N VAL A 22 1.38 -0.44 -9.38
CA VAL A 22 2.35 0.26 -8.54
C VAL A 22 3.56 -0.64 -8.22
N LEU A 23 3.35 -1.94 -7.96
CA LEU A 23 4.44 -2.91 -7.77
C LEU A 23 5.35 -2.99 -9.01
N LYS A 24 4.76 -3.09 -10.20
CA LYS A 24 5.53 -3.09 -11.46
C LYS A 24 6.30 -1.78 -11.65
N PHE A 25 5.67 -0.65 -11.35
CA PHE A 25 6.30 0.67 -11.43
C PHE A 25 7.48 0.80 -10.46
N ALA A 26 7.33 0.34 -9.21
CA ALA A 26 8.38 0.34 -8.21
C ALA A 26 9.57 -0.51 -8.65
N LYS A 27 9.31 -1.69 -9.24
CA LYS A 27 10.33 -2.58 -9.80
C LYS A 27 11.13 -1.93 -10.92
N LEU A 28 10.45 -1.31 -11.88
CA LEU A 28 11.12 -0.60 -12.99
C LEU A 28 12.00 0.56 -12.50
N ASN A 29 11.67 1.16 -11.35
CA ASN A 29 12.41 2.27 -10.77
C ASN A 29 13.40 1.87 -9.67
N ASN A 30 13.51 0.58 -9.33
CA ASN A 30 14.22 0.10 -8.14
C ASN A 30 13.83 0.87 -6.87
N ALA A 31 12.53 1.21 -6.76
CA ALA A 31 11.98 2.01 -5.68
C ALA A 31 11.46 1.11 -4.54
N SER A 32 11.47 1.64 -3.32
CA SER A 32 10.77 0.99 -2.20
C SER A 32 9.26 1.25 -2.32
N ILE A 33 8.44 0.27 -1.96
CA ILE A 33 6.98 0.37 -1.98
C ILE A 33 6.41 0.40 -0.56
N TYR A 34 5.49 1.32 -0.34
CA TYR A 34 4.72 1.44 0.88
C TYR A 34 3.25 1.12 0.55
N LEU A 35 2.70 0.10 1.20
CA LEU A 35 1.31 -0.31 1.05
C LEU A 35 0.54 0.18 2.27
N CYS A 36 -0.41 1.09 2.08
CA CYS A 36 -1.09 1.76 3.17
C CYS A 36 -2.58 1.47 3.20
N PHE A 37 -3.13 1.15 4.37
CA PHE A 37 -4.58 1.12 4.61
C PHE A 37 -4.94 2.06 5.75
N ILE A 38 -5.78 3.06 5.46
CA ILE A 38 -6.28 4.01 6.44
C ILE A 38 -7.77 3.80 6.62
N HIS A 39 -8.20 3.52 7.84
CA HIS A 39 -9.61 3.23 8.14
C HIS A 39 -10.16 4.07 9.30
N LYS A 40 -11.44 4.46 9.23
CA LYS A 40 -12.14 5.12 10.36
C LYS A 40 -12.87 4.12 11.26
N LYS A 41 -13.37 3.03 10.68
CA LYS A 41 -14.14 1.97 11.36
C LYS A 41 -13.48 0.62 11.09
N GLU A 42 -13.72 -0.37 11.93
CA GLU A 42 -13.17 -1.72 11.78
C GLU A 42 -13.84 -2.53 10.66
N ALA A 43 -15.02 -2.09 10.24
CA ALA A 43 -15.69 -2.65 9.07
C ALA A 43 -14.71 -2.64 7.89
N LYS A 44 -14.51 -3.82 7.28
CA LYS A 44 -13.66 -4.08 6.10
C LYS A 44 -12.16 -4.25 6.37
N PHE A 45 -11.73 -4.20 7.64
CA PHE A 45 -10.33 -4.41 8.01
C PHE A 45 -9.79 -5.77 7.57
N GLU A 46 -10.55 -6.85 7.75
CA GLU A 46 -10.12 -8.21 7.36
C GLU A 46 -9.87 -8.32 5.85
N LYS A 47 -10.79 -7.78 5.05
CA LYS A 47 -10.68 -7.83 3.58
C LYS A 47 -9.50 -7.00 3.09
N ALA A 48 -9.33 -5.78 3.59
CA ALA A 48 -8.19 -4.94 3.26
C ALA A 48 -6.85 -5.57 3.72
N SER A 49 -6.81 -6.17 4.91
CA SER A 49 -5.63 -6.86 5.43
C SER A 49 -5.25 -8.08 4.58
N ALA A 50 -6.24 -8.84 4.09
CA ALA A 50 -5.99 -9.95 3.18
C ALA A 50 -5.41 -9.47 1.85
N ILE A 51 -5.90 -8.36 1.30
CA ILE A 51 -5.36 -7.73 0.08
C ILE A 51 -3.92 -7.24 0.32
N LEU A 52 -3.68 -6.51 1.42
CA LEU A 52 -2.35 -6.04 1.80
C LEU A 52 -1.35 -7.19 1.92
N LYS A 53 -1.73 -8.29 2.59
CA LYS A 53 -0.87 -9.47 2.73
C LYS A 53 -0.50 -10.08 1.38
N LYS A 54 -1.47 -10.19 0.45
CA LYS A 54 -1.19 -10.70 -0.90
C LYS A 54 -0.20 -9.80 -1.65
N LEU A 55 -0.41 -8.48 -1.61
CA LEU A 55 0.45 -7.50 -2.27
C LEU A 55 1.86 -7.47 -1.67
N PHE A 56 1.98 -7.59 -0.35
CA PHE A 56 3.26 -7.64 0.35
C PHE A 56 4.07 -8.88 -0.08
N LEU A 57 3.45 -10.06 -0.06
CA LEU A 57 4.09 -11.30 -0.51
C LEU A 57 4.50 -11.22 -1.99
N GLU A 58 3.71 -10.55 -2.83
CA GLU A 58 4.07 -10.32 -4.22
C GLU A 58 5.26 -9.36 -4.37
N ALA A 59 5.34 -8.33 -3.53
CA ALA A 59 6.49 -7.43 -3.49
C ALA A 59 7.77 -8.17 -3.09
N GLU A 60 7.70 -9.02 -2.05
CA GLU A 60 8.82 -9.86 -1.61
C GLU A 60 9.27 -10.81 -2.73
N LYS A 61 8.34 -11.50 -3.40
CA LYS A 61 8.64 -12.34 -4.57
C LYS A 61 9.33 -11.59 -5.71
N ASN A 62 9.11 -10.28 -5.81
CA ASN A 62 9.74 -9.42 -6.81
C ASN A 62 11.04 -8.75 -6.33
N ASN A 63 11.56 -9.13 -5.15
CA ASN A 63 12.74 -8.54 -4.51
C ASN A 63 12.60 -7.01 -4.28
N LEU A 64 11.37 -6.54 -4.03
CA LEU A 64 11.11 -5.15 -3.68
C LEU A 64 11.24 -4.95 -2.17
N LYS A 65 11.78 -3.80 -1.77
CA LYS A 65 11.66 -3.33 -0.38
C LYS A 65 10.24 -2.86 -0.15
N ALA A 66 9.47 -3.62 0.63
CA ALA A 66 8.06 -3.33 0.90
C ALA A 66 7.83 -3.05 2.38
N GLU A 67 6.93 -2.10 2.69
CA GLU A 67 6.45 -1.82 4.03
C GLU A 67 4.92 -1.73 4.02
N CYS A 68 4.27 -2.36 5.00
CA CYS A 68 2.83 -2.27 5.20
C CYS A 68 2.52 -1.29 6.34
N ILE A 69 1.70 -0.29 6.07
CA ILE A 69 1.28 0.73 7.02
C ILE A 69 -0.24 0.61 7.20
N ILE A 70 -0.68 0.24 8.40
CA ILE A 70 -2.09 0.24 8.75
C ILE A 70 -2.33 1.31 9.81
N LYS A 71 -3.25 2.24 9.53
CA LYS A 71 -3.59 3.33 10.44
C LYS A 71 -5.09 3.48 10.62
N LYS A 72 -5.49 3.81 11.85
CA LYS A 72 -6.85 4.23 12.18
C LYS A 72 -6.89 5.75 12.27
N GLY A 73 -7.74 6.41 11.50
CA GLY A 73 -7.82 7.86 11.51
C GLY A 73 -8.51 8.48 10.30
N GLU A 74 -8.34 9.78 10.15
CA GLU A 74 -8.85 10.51 9.00
C GLU A 74 -7.90 10.36 7.79
N ARG A 75 -8.42 9.80 6.69
CA ARG A 75 -7.66 9.48 5.47
C ARG A 75 -6.65 10.55 5.07
N LEU A 76 -7.09 11.78 4.81
CA LEU A 76 -6.21 12.83 4.31
C LEU A 76 -5.16 13.27 5.33
N LYS A 77 -5.51 13.27 6.61
CA LYS A 77 -4.59 13.62 7.69
C LYS A 77 -3.49 12.57 7.83
N GLU A 78 -3.88 11.30 7.94
CA GLU A 78 -2.92 10.20 8.08
C GLU A 78 -2.05 10.03 6.83
N LEU A 79 -2.62 10.19 5.63
CA LEU A 79 -1.86 10.13 4.37
C LEU A 79 -0.81 11.25 4.30
N LYS A 80 -1.17 12.47 4.72
CA LYS A 80 -0.23 13.60 4.79
C LYS A 80 0.92 13.29 5.75
N ASP A 81 0.62 12.74 6.93
CA ASP A 81 1.64 12.38 7.91
C ASP A 81 2.58 11.27 7.41
N ILE A 82 2.07 10.34 6.60
CA ILE A 82 2.89 9.29 5.97
C ILE A 82 3.80 9.86 4.88
N ILE A 83 3.28 10.76 4.04
CA ILE A 83 4.03 11.32 2.91
C ILE A 83 5.13 12.29 3.37
N LEU A 84 4.88 13.04 4.44
CA LEU A 84 5.85 14.03 4.97
C LEU A 84 6.98 13.41 5.80
N LYS A 85 6.98 12.09 6.01
CA LYS A 85 7.96 11.36 6.82
C LYS A 85 9.10 10.77 5.99
#